data_AF-A0A2W2DQV6-F1
#
_entry.id   AF-A0A2W2DQV6-F1
#
_cell.length_a   1.000
_cell.length_b   1.000
_cell.length_c   1.000
_cell.angle_alpha   90.00
_cell.angle_beta   90.00
_cell.angle_gamma   90.00
#
_symmetry.space_group_name_H-M   'P 1'
#
loop_
_entity.id
_entity.type
_entity.pdbx_description
1 polymer ?
#
loop_
_entity_poly.entity_id
_entity_poly.type
_entity_poly.pdbx_seq_one_letter_code
_entity_poly.pdbx_strand_id
1 'polypeptide(L)'
;HPEARPLTREGNVLGGGARHAFCPSSPAYREAATGIATQLARRYADHPALALWHVHNEYGWSNHACYCDASAEAFRRWLQQRYATLSALNEAWGTTFWGQRYGDWAEIDPPRLAPPGVNPALQLDYLRFSSDEYLDCFRIERDILHRLAPGVPVTTNFMVPNCKWVDYWKWAAEVDVVSNDHYLQAERPDNHIELAMAADLTRSVARGRPWLLMEHSTGAVNWQPRNIAKVPGEMRRNSFAHIARGADSAMFFQWRASRFGSEKFHSAMVPHGGTSTQIWRDVVRLGADLSNLDELVGTRVVSDIGIVWDWETWWALELEWRPSVDLSYLDRLSAYYERAWRANRTVDFVQPEGDLSGYPMVLIPSLYLMSSSCAANLAAYVRGGGTLVVSYFSGIVDEIDTVHPGGHPGALRDLLGLSVEEFLPLRAGDRVRLERSLTADVWAERLVLAGAEPVLRYLDGPAAGEPAVTRHRVGQGTVWYVSTRLNGRDLDLVLREAGLTARDGLPDGVELVRRVGDSASYLIAINHTDRDVEVAASGKELLTGAPCHGVLPLPAGDVRVLRAAS
;
A
#
# COMPACT_ATOMS: atom_id res chain seq x y z
N HIS A 1 29.71 -16.54 -11.57
CA HIS A 1 29.44 -15.57 -10.50
C HIS A 1 28.68 -16.17 -9.30
N PRO A 2 29.21 -17.18 -8.57
CA PRO A 2 28.60 -17.63 -7.30
C PRO A 2 28.46 -16.52 -6.25
N GLU A 3 29.36 -15.53 -6.28
CA GLU A 3 29.36 -14.32 -5.45
C GLU A 3 28.14 -13.42 -5.66
N ALA A 4 27.37 -13.64 -6.73
CA ALA A 4 26.11 -12.93 -6.95
C ALA A 4 24.94 -13.52 -6.15
N ARG A 5 25.13 -14.67 -5.45
CA ARG A 5 24.08 -15.25 -4.63
C ARG A 5 23.86 -14.42 -3.36
N PRO A 6 22.61 -14.22 -2.94
CA PRO A 6 22.32 -13.44 -1.75
C PRO A 6 22.69 -14.23 -0.49
N LEU A 7 23.16 -13.49 0.52
CA LEU A 7 23.43 -13.98 1.87
C LEU A 7 22.29 -13.53 2.79
N THR A 8 21.67 -14.45 3.54
CA THR A 8 20.63 -14.10 4.52
C THR A 8 21.21 -13.39 5.74
N ARG A 9 20.33 -12.82 6.59
CA ARG A 9 20.72 -12.20 7.86
C ARG A 9 21.49 -13.16 8.77
N GLU A 10 21.17 -14.45 8.72
CA GLU A 10 21.81 -15.53 9.49
C GLU A 10 23.16 -15.98 8.89
N GLY A 11 23.58 -15.44 7.75
CA GLY A 11 24.82 -15.82 7.09
C GLY A 11 24.70 -17.04 6.17
N ASN A 12 23.49 -17.44 5.78
CA ASN A 12 23.29 -18.53 4.82
C ASN A 12 23.34 -18.02 3.38
N VAL A 13 24.14 -18.65 2.51
CA VAL A 13 24.11 -18.35 1.08
C VAL A 13 22.89 -19.06 0.46
N LEU A 14 21.99 -18.31 -0.18
CA LEU A 14 20.85 -18.93 -0.85
C LEU A 14 21.30 -19.73 -2.09
N GLY A 15 20.71 -20.91 -2.27
CA GLY A 15 20.96 -21.79 -3.41
C GLY A 15 20.34 -21.30 -4.70
N GLY A 16 20.75 -21.91 -5.81
CA GLY A 16 20.03 -21.77 -7.10
C GLY A 16 18.80 -22.70 -7.17
N GLY A 17 18.00 -22.55 -8.22
CA GLY A 17 16.81 -23.39 -8.47
C GLY A 17 15.46 -22.71 -8.22
N ALA A 18 15.47 -21.44 -7.79
CA ALA A 18 14.32 -20.56 -7.71
C ALA A 18 14.57 -19.25 -8.49
N ARG A 19 13.64 -18.29 -8.40
CA ARG A 19 13.81 -16.93 -8.95
C ARG A 19 14.26 -15.93 -7.88
N HIS A 20 14.68 -14.74 -8.32
CA HIS A 20 15.12 -13.60 -7.48
C HIS A 20 16.31 -13.90 -6.54
N ALA A 21 17.09 -14.96 -6.82
CA ALA A 21 18.25 -15.37 -6.04
C ALA A 21 19.52 -14.61 -6.47
N PHE A 22 19.53 -13.27 -6.32
CA PHE A 22 20.68 -12.42 -6.63
C PHE A 22 20.92 -11.32 -5.58
N CYS A 23 22.17 -10.94 -5.36
CA CYS A 23 22.54 -9.77 -4.57
C CYS A 23 22.47 -8.52 -5.46
N PRO A 24 21.68 -7.48 -5.10
CA PRO A 24 21.57 -6.26 -5.91
C PRO A 24 22.87 -5.44 -5.90
N SER A 25 23.73 -5.62 -4.89
CA SER A 25 25.07 -5.02 -4.80
C SER A 25 26.16 -5.79 -5.56
N SER A 26 25.85 -6.92 -6.19
CA SER A 26 26.85 -7.71 -6.91
C SER A 26 27.24 -7.02 -8.23
N PRO A 27 28.52 -6.64 -8.42
CA PRO A 27 28.98 -6.05 -9.69
C PRO A 27 28.76 -6.99 -10.87
N ALA A 28 29.00 -8.28 -10.67
CA ALA A 28 28.80 -9.30 -11.69
C ALA A 28 27.33 -9.46 -12.11
N TYR A 29 26.39 -9.37 -11.15
CA TYR A 29 24.97 -9.38 -11.50
C TYR A 29 24.60 -8.12 -12.29
N ARG A 30 25.03 -6.94 -11.84
CA ARG A 30 24.77 -5.67 -12.52
C ARG A 30 25.32 -5.67 -13.96
N GLU A 31 26.53 -6.16 -14.17
CA GLU A 31 27.11 -6.31 -15.51
C GLU A 31 26.27 -7.25 -16.39
N ALA A 32 25.86 -8.40 -15.86
CA ALA A 32 25.06 -9.37 -16.61
C ALA A 32 23.66 -8.83 -16.96
N ALA A 33 22.97 -8.20 -16.00
CA ALA A 33 21.63 -7.61 -16.18
C ALA A 33 21.65 -6.48 -17.22
N THR A 34 22.59 -5.54 -17.08
CA THR A 34 22.74 -4.44 -18.03
C THR A 34 23.19 -4.91 -19.41
N GLY A 35 24.01 -5.95 -19.47
CA GLY A 35 24.42 -6.62 -20.70
C GLY A 35 23.23 -7.18 -21.47
N ILE A 36 22.35 -7.95 -20.82
CA ILE A 36 21.18 -8.52 -21.51
C ILE A 36 20.16 -7.45 -21.89
N ALA A 37 19.89 -6.46 -21.04
CA ALA A 37 19.01 -5.33 -21.35
C ALA A 37 19.49 -4.56 -22.60
N THR A 38 20.80 -4.31 -22.70
CA THR A 38 21.42 -3.65 -23.86
C THR A 38 21.21 -4.46 -25.15
N GLN A 39 21.40 -5.77 -25.11
CA GLN A 39 21.24 -6.62 -26.31
C GLN A 39 19.78 -6.71 -26.75
N LEU A 40 18.83 -6.82 -25.80
CA LEU A 40 17.41 -6.81 -26.11
C LEU A 40 16.99 -5.50 -26.77
N ALA A 41 17.42 -4.36 -26.21
CA ALA A 41 17.11 -3.05 -26.78
C ALA A 41 17.67 -2.88 -28.19
N ARG A 42 18.96 -3.18 -28.40
CA ARG A 42 19.58 -3.09 -29.74
C ARG A 42 18.87 -3.95 -30.79
N ARG A 43 18.29 -5.07 -30.38
CA ARG A 43 17.63 -6.00 -31.28
C ARG A 43 16.19 -5.59 -31.60
N TYR A 44 15.46 -5.06 -30.63
CA TYR A 44 14.00 -4.91 -30.72
C TYR A 44 13.50 -3.45 -30.62
N ALA A 45 14.38 -2.47 -30.44
CA ALA A 45 14.01 -1.06 -30.30
C ALA A 45 13.05 -0.56 -31.40
N ASP A 46 13.32 -0.94 -32.66
CA ASP A 46 12.52 -0.51 -33.82
C ASP A 46 11.38 -1.49 -34.19
N HIS A 47 11.13 -2.52 -33.37
CA HIS A 47 10.10 -3.51 -33.69
C HIS A 47 8.70 -2.90 -33.48
N PRO A 48 7.80 -2.89 -34.48
CA PRO A 48 6.53 -2.15 -34.43
C PRO A 48 5.52 -2.68 -33.39
N ALA A 49 5.78 -3.85 -32.80
CA ALA A 49 4.97 -4.44 -31.73
C ALA A 49 5.50 -4.16 -30.31
N LEU A 50 6.67 -3.53 -30.18
CA LEU A 50 7.23 -3.18 -28.88
C LEU A 50 6.47 -1.97 -28.31
N ALA A 51 5.61 -2.21 -27.32
CA ALA A 51 4.80 -1.18 -26.70
C ALA A 51 5.31 -0.72 -25.32
N LEU A 52 6.07 -1.57 -24.63
CA LEU A 52 6.48 -1.37 -23.24
C LEU A 52 7.70 -2.25 -22.94
N TRP A 53 8.68 -1.70 -22.23
CA TRP A 53 9.71 -2.48 -21.57
C TRP A 53 9.29 -2.82 -20.15
N HIS A 54 9.29 -4.11 -19.83
CA HIS A 54 9.11 -4.62 -18.49
C HIS A 54 10.47 -5.05 -17.93
N VAL A 55 11.06 -4.23 -17.07
CA VAL A 55 12.38 -4.46 -16.47
C VAL A 55 12.24 -5.42 -15.31
N HIS A 56 13.06 -6.49 -15.31
CA HIS A 56 13.07 -7.50 -14.26
C HIS A 56 11.66 -8.06 -13.96
N ASN A 57 11.43 -8.54 -12.74
CA ASN A 57 10.16 -9.01 -12.21
C ASN A 57 10.13 -8.86 -10.67
N GLU A 58 9.11 -8.22 -10.11
CA GLU A 58 8.78 -8.21 -8.67
C GLU A 58 9.99 -7.94 -7.74
N TYR A 59 10.61 -6.77 -7.86
CA TYR A 59 11.72 -6.39 -6.98
C TYR A 59 11.33 -6.43 -5.49
N GLY A 60 12.23 -6.96 -4.66
CA GLY A 60 12.08 -6.94 -3.20
C GLY A 60 11.15 -8.00 -2.58
N TRP A 61 10.52 -8.89 -3.36
CA TRP A 61 9.62 -9.93 -2.81
C TRP A 61 10.35 -10.98 -1.95
N SER A 62 11.06 -11.90 -2.61
CA SER A 62 11.63 -13.12 -1.97
C SER A 62 13.07 -12.93 -1.51
N ASN A 63 13.63 -11.75 -1.72
CA ASN A 63 15.00 -11.39 -1.38
C ASN A 63 15.05 -9.86 -1.27
N HIS A 64 14.55 -9.31 -0.19
CA HIS A 64 14.50 -7.86 -0.02
C HIS A 64 15.83 -7.26 0.41
N ALA A 65 16.74 -8.06 0.98
CA ALA A 65 18.04 -7.63 1.45
C ALA A 65 19.06 -8.77 1.33
N CYS A 66 20.30 -8.42 1.04
CA CYS A 66 21.43 -9.34 1.01
C CYS A 66 22.51 -8.84 1.97
N TYR A 67 23.09 -9.70 2.81
CA TYR A 67 24.01 -9.31 3.89
C TYR A 67 25.49 -9.65 3.59
N CYS A 68 25.82 -9.92 2.32
CA CYS A 68 27.19 -10.26 1.90
C CYS A 68 28.12 -9.05 1.92
N ASP A 69 29.41 -9.27 1.70
CA ASP A 69 30.42 -8.21 1.80
C ASP A 69 30.25 -7.13 0.71
N ALA A 70 29.76 -7.48 -0.48
CA ALA A 70 29.42 -6.49 -1.50
C ALA A 70 28.29 -5.54 -1.03
N SER A 71 27.28 -6.08 -0.34
CA SER A 71 26.23 -5.26 0.27
C SER A 71 26.75 -4.44 1.44
N ALA A 72 27.67 -4.98 2.26
CA ALA A 72 28.29 -4.22 3.36
C ALA A 72 29.05 -3.00 2.85
N GLU A 73 29.84 -3.17 1.78
CA GLU A 73 30.56 -2.06 1.15
C GLU A 73 29.61 -1.04 0.51
N ALA A 74 28.56 -1.51 -0.18
CA ALA A 74 27.54 -0.62 -0.76
C ALA A 74 26.78 0.16 0.32
N PHE A 75 26.42 -0.49 1.42
CA PHE A 75 25.76 0.15 2.55
C PHE A 75 26.64 1.23 3.19
N ARG A 76 27.93 0.97 3.40
CA ARG A 76 28.88 1.99 3.90
C ARG A 76 28.95 3.20 2.98
N ARG A 77 28.96 3.01 1.66
CA ARG A 77 28.92 4.12 0.68
C ARG A 77 27.60 4.90 0.76
N TRP A 78 26.48 4.20 0.89
CA TRP A 78 25.16 4.82 1.07
C TRP A 78 25.11 5.67 2.35
N LEU A 79 25.65 5.15 3.46
CA LEU A 79 25.73 5.90 4.74
C LEU A 79 26.65 7.12 4.64
N GLN A 80 27.78 7.02 3.95
CA GLN A 80 28.67 8.15 3.71
C GLN A 80 27.97 9.26 2.91
N GLN A 81 27.14 8.90 1.93
CA GLN A 81 26.35 9.87 1.17
C GLN A 81 25.26 10.52 2.03
N ARG A 82 24.59 9.73 2.89
CA ARG A 82 23.50 10.20 3.75
C ARG A 82 23.97 11.11 4.88
N TYR A 83 25.02 10.71 5.60
CA TYR A 83 25.45 11.38 6.84
C TYR A 83 26.69 12.25 6.70
N ALA A 84 27.45 12.10 5.60
CA ALA A 84 28.74 12.75 5.33
C ALA A 84 29.88 12.43 6.32
N THR A 85 29.60 12.28 7.61
CA THR A 85 30.58 12.06 8.68
C THR A 85 30.10 10.99 9.67
N LEU A 86 31.05 10.27 10.28
CA LEU A 86 30.75 9.34 11.37
C LEU A 86 30.16 10.04 12.59
N SER A 87 30.49 11.31 12.82
CA SER A 87 29.91 12.06 13.95
C SER A 87 28.41 12.21 13.78
N ALA A 88 27.96 12.62 12.59
CA ALA A 88 26.54 12.78 12.28
C ALA A 88 25.80 11.43 12.33
N LEU A 89 26.39 10.35 11.83
CA LEU A 89 25.81 9.00 11.94
C LEU A 89 25.69 8.56 13.40
N ASN A 90 26.76 8.71 14.19
CA ASN A 90 26.76 8.30 15.59
C ASN A 90 25.73 9.07 16.43
N GLU A 91 25.53 10.36 16.12
CA GLU A 91 24.49 11.20 16.73
C GLU A 91 23.10 10.71 16.32
N ALA A 92 22.86 10.54 15.01
CA ALA A 92 21.57 10.12 14.48
C ALA A 92 21.14 8.73 14.99
N TRP A 93 22.07 7.78 15.07
CA TRP A 93 21.78 6.43 15.56
C TRP A 93 21.85 6.30 17.08
N GLY A 94 22.17 7.38 17.81
CA GLY A 94 22.28 7.33 19.27
C GLY A 94 23.31 6.32 19.76
N THR A 95 24.42 6.12 19.04
CA THR A 95 25.39 5.03 19.27
C THR A 95 26.16 5.13 20.59
N THR A 96 25.96 6.20 21.36
CA THR A 96 26.44 6.26 22.75
C THR A 96 25.75 5.21 23.63
N PHE A 97 24.49 4.87 23.31
CA PHE A 97 23.77 3.79 23.96
C PHE A 97 24.52 2.46 23.75
N TRP A 98 24.80 1.77 24.86
CA TRP A 98 25.59 0.53 24.89
C TRP A 98 26.98 0.59 24.24
N GLY A 99 27.56 1.79 24.11
CA GLY A 99 28.93 1.95 23.62
C GLY A 99 29.13 1.51 22.16
N GLN A 100 28.10 1.63 21.33
CA GLN A 100 28.12 1.26 19.90
C GLN A 100 28.81 2.31 19.01
N ARG A 101 29.58 3.25 19.57
CA ARG A 101 30.17 4.36 18.82
C ARG A 101 31.19 3.87 17.81
N TYR A 102 30.97 4.21 16.54
CA TYR A 102 31.88 3.90 15.44
C TYR A 102 32.99 4.94 15.31
N GLY A 103 34.24 4.47 15.25
CA GLY A 103 35.45 5.24 14.97
C GLY A 103 35.88 5.19 13.50
N ASP A 104 35.45 4.18 12.75
CA ASP A 104 35.70 4.02 11.31
C ASP A 104 34.47 3.46 10.59
N TRP A 105 34.27 3.81 9.31
CA TRP A 105 33.15 3.29 8.51
C TRP A 105 33.22 1.77 8.29
N ALA A 106 34.42 1.19 8.30
CA ALA A 106 34.63 -0.24 8.15
C ALA A 106 34.10 -1.07 9.33
N GLU A 107 33.88 -0.43 10.49
CA GLU A 107 33.29 -1.06 11.68
C GLU A 107 31.78 -1.26 11.54
N ILE A 108 31.14 -0.60 10.56
CA ILE A 108 29.70 -0.71 10.34
C ILE A 108 29.43 -1.94 9.47
N ASP A 109 28.72 -2.91 10.03
CA ASP A 109 28.21 -4.06 9.30
C ASP A 109 26.72 -3.89 8.98
N PRO A 110 26.21 -4.56 7.92
CA PRO A 110 24.79 -4.85 7.81
C PRO A 110 24.24 -5.42 9.13
N PRO A 111 22.96 -5.21 9.47
CA PRO A 111 22.33 -5.75 10.67
C PRO A 111 22.12 -7.28 10.54
N ARG A 112 23.22 -8.03 10.51
CA ARG A 112 23.30 -9.49 10.55
C ARG A 112 22.72 -10.00 11.88
N LEU A 113 22.56 -11.32 12.00
CA LEU A 113 22.16 -11.92 13.27
C LEU A 113 23.17 -11.54 14.38
N ALA A 114 22.65 -10.91 15.43
CA ALA A 114 23.40 -10.40 16.57
C ALA A 114 22.59 -10.67 17.86
N PRO A 115 23.18 -10.51 19.06
CA PRO A 115 22.41 -10.51 20.30
C PRO A 115 21.20 -9.55 20.23
N PRO A 116 20.09 -9.84 20.94
CA PRO A 116 18.88 -9.03 20.87
C PRO A 116 19.14 -7.54 21.12
N GLY A 117 18.43 -6.68 20.39
CA GLY A 117 18.57 -5.22 20.52
C GLY A 117 19.49 -4.58 19.51
N VAL A 118 19.42 -5.03 18.26
CA VAL A 118 20.11 -4.33 17.17
C VAL A 118 19.56 -2.91 17.08
N ASN A 119 20.46 -1.94 16.98
CA ASN A 119 20.11 -0.52 16.89
C ASN A 119 19.01 -0.30 15.82
N PRO A 120 17.84 0.24 16.19
CA PRO A 120 16.71 0.30 15.26
C PRO A 120 16.94 1.32 14.14
N ALA A 121 17.72 2.39 14.36
CA ALA A 121 18.11 3.34 13.31
C ALA A 121 19.00 2.67 12.26
N LEU A 122 19.95 1.81 12.67
CA LEU A 122 20.72 0.95 11.76
C LEU A 122 19.82 0.00 10.96
N GLN A 123 18.84 -0.63 11.62
CA GLN A 123 17.90 -1.54 10.94
C GLN A 123 17.04 -0.80 9.91
N LEU A 124 16.51 0.38 10.27
CA LEU A 124 15.70 1.20 9.39
C LEU A 124 16.50 1.71 8.19
N ASP A 125 17.72 2.22 8.42
CA ASP A 125 18.59 2.66 7.32
C ASP A 125 19.02 1.51 6.43
N TYR A 126 19.17 0.30 6.96
CA TYR A 126 19.45 -0.86 6.12
C TYR A 126 18.27 -1.27 5.23
N LEU A 127 17.03 -1.11 5.72
CA LEU A 127 15.82 -1.30 4.90
C LEU A 127 15.74 -0.25 3.79
N ARG A 128 16.03 1.02 4.12
CA ARG A 128 16.13 2.12 3.14
C ARG A 128 17.19 1.83 2.07
N PHE A 129 18.41 1.52 2.50
CA PHE A 129 19.50 1.12 1.60
C PHE A 129 19.10 -0.03 0.71
N SER A 130 18.49 -1.09 1.27
CA SER A 130 18.11 -2.26 0.49
C SER A 130 17.08 -1.91 -0.59
N SER A 131 16.10 -1.06 -0.27
CA SER A 131 15.14 -0.55 -1.26
C SER A 131 15.81 0.31 -2.34
N ASP A 132 16.69 1.24 -1.95
CA ASP A 132 17.42 2.13 -2.87
C ASP A 132 18.37 1.33 -3.79
N GLU A 133 19.01 0.28 -3.27
CA GLU A 133 19.96 -0.55 -4.01
C GLU A 133 19.29 -1.38 -5.11
N TYR A 134 18.06 -1.84 -4.87
CA TYR A 134 17.22 -2.43 -5.92
C TYR A 134 16.76 -1.38 -6.93
N LEU A 135 16.38 -0.18 -6.47
CA LEU A 135 15.97 0.92 -7.34
C LEU A 135 17.10 1.34 -8.29
N ASP A 136 18.35 1.33 -7.80
CA ASP A 136 19.53 1.65 -8.60
C ASP A 136 19.79 0.57 -9.67
N CYS A 137 19.54 -0.71 -9.39
CA CYS A 137 19.55 -1.74 -10.44
C CYS A 137 18.55 -1.41 -11.56
N PHE A 138 17.31 -1.08 -11.18
CA PHE A 138 16.26 -0.69 -12.13
C PHE A 138 16.65 0.56 -12.94
N ARG A 139 17.15 1.62 -12.30
CA ARG A 139 17.57 2.87 -12.96
C ARG A 139 18.61 2.62 -14.04
N ILE A 140 19.62 1.79 -13.76
CA ILE A 140 20.69 1.52 -14.74
C ILE A 140 20.10 0.81 -15.98
N GLU A 141 19.23 -0.18 -15.80
CA GLU A 141 18.57 -0.86 -16.92
C GLU A 141 17.63 0.08 -17.68
N ARG A 142 16.79 0.84 -16.97
CA ARG A 142 15.89 1.84 -17.56
C ARG A 142 16.63 2.85 -18.43
N ASP A 143 17.71 3.44 -17.91
CA ASP A 143 18.47 4.49 -18.62
C ASP A 143 19.12 3.93 -19.91
N ILE A 144 19.52 2.67 -19.91
CA ILE A 144 19.98 1.97 -21.11
C ILE A 144 18.83 1.84 -22.12
N LEU A 145 17.64 1.41 -21.68
CA LEU A 145 16.47 1.23 -22.54
C LEU A 145 16.00 2.57 -23.14
N HIS A 146 15.88 3.63 -22.34
CA HIS A 146 15.52 4.96 -22.82
C HIS A 146 16.49 5.51 -23.86
N ARG A 147 17.79 5.23 -23.70
CA ARG A 147 18.81 5.64 -24.67
C ARG A 147 18.74 4.86 -25.98
N LEU A 148 18.44 3.57 -25.93
CA LEU A 148 18.50 2.67 -27.09
C LEU A 148 17.17 2.49 -27.81
N ALA A 149 16.05 2.72 -27.12
CA ALA A 149 14.68 2.64 -27.63
C ALA A 149 13.88 3.87 -27.17
N PRO A 150 14.28 5.09 -27.58
CA PRO A 150 13.64 6.32 -27.13
C PRO A 150 12.16 6.33 -27.52
N GLY A 151 11.30 6.74 -26.58
CA GLY A 151 9.85 6.83 -26.77
C GLY A 151 9.07 5.55 -26.43
N VAL A 152 9.73 4.42 -26.17
CA VAL A 152 9.07 3.23 -25.61
C VAL A 152 9.07 3.35 -24.08
N PRO A 153 7.90 3.34 -23.41
CA PRO A 153 7.83 3.41 -21.96
C PRO A 153 8.53 2.23 -21.27
N VAL A 154 9.04 2.48 -20.07
CA VAL A 154 9.71 1.51 -19.21
C VAL A 154 8.98 1.43 -17.87
N THR A 155 8.67 0.19 -17.45
CA THR A 155 8.08 -0.12 -16.14
C THR A 155 8.79 -1.31 -15.50
N THR A 156 8.43 -1.58 -14.25
CA THR A 156 8.55 -2.88 -13.58
C THR A 156 7.23 -3.14 -12.84
N ASN A 157 6.83 -4.40 -12.72
CA ASN A 157 5.69 -4.77 -11.88
C ASN A 157 6.00 -4.56 -10.39
N PHE A 158 5.12 -3.82 -9.73
CA PHE A 158 5.06 -3.67 -8.29
C PHE A 158 4.20 -4.77 -7.68
N MET A 159 4.19 -4.85 -6.35
CA MET A 159 3.35 -5.76 -5.58
C MET A 159 2.67 -5.00 -4.43
N VAL A 160 2.09 -3.86 -4.74
CA VAL A 160 1.33 -3.03 -3.82
C VAL A 160 0.01 -3.74 -3.45
N PRO A 161 -0.36 -3.85 -2.15
CA PRO A 161 0.39 -3.51 -0.93
C PRO A 161 1.21 -4.69 -0.37
N ASN A 162 1.19 -5.85 -1.02
CA ASN A 162 1.71 -7.12 -0.49
C ASN A 162 3.25 -7.18 -0.31
N CYS A 163 4.01 -6.26 -0.90
CA CYS A 163 5.44 -6.12 -0.64
C CYS A 163 5.70 -4.93 0.27
N LYS A 164 6.11 -5.22 1.50
CA LYS A 164 6.48 -4.18 2.46
C LYS A 164 7.86 -3.59 2.22
N TRP A 165 8.76 -4.31 1.58
CA TRP A 165 10.21 -4.05 1.68
C TRP A 165 10.79 -3.01 0.71
N VAL A 166 9.96 -2.43 -0.15
CA VAL A 166 10.38 -1.38 -1.08
C VAL A 166 9.46 -0.18 -0.94
N ASP A 167 10.03 1.01 -1.02
CA ASP A 167 9.29 2.26 -0.95
C ASP A 167 8.73 2.63 -2.34
N TYR A 168 7.49 2.21 -2.62
CA TYR A 168 6.90 2.46 -3.93
C TYR A 168 6.64 3.95 -4.22
N TRP A 169 6.67 4.85 -3.23
CA TRP A 169 6.64 6.29 -3.51
C TRP A 169 7.86 6.75 -4.30
N LYS A 170 9.05 6.25 -3.93
CA LYS A 170 10.30 6.50 -4.66
C LYS A 170 10.30 5.79 -6.01
N TRP A 171 9.91 4.52 -6.05
CA TRP A 171 9.93 3.74 -7.29
C TRP A 171 9.00 4.31 -8.37
N ALA A 172 7.82 4.82 -7.97
CA ALA A 172 6.87 5.41 -8.91
C ALA A 172 7.36 6.69 -9.59
N ALA A 173 8.37 7.36 -9.03
CA ALA A 173 9.02 8.50 -9.66
C ALA A 173 9.98 8.09 -10.79
N GLU A 174 10.39 6.82 -10.84
CA GLU A 174 11.42 6.33 -11.73
C GLU A 174 10.86 5.50 -12.90
N VAL A 175 9.62 5.01 -12.82
CA VAL A 175 8.91 4.32 -13.92
C VAL A 175 8.12 5.32 -14.78
N ASP A 176 8.01 5.06 -16.08
CA ASP A 176 7.21 5.90 -16.98
C ASP A 176 5.70 5.72 -16.72
N VAL A 177 5.32 4.48 -16.41
CA VAL A 177 3.97 4.07 -16.04
C VAL A 177 4.06 3.12 -14.86
N VAL A 178 3.23 3.31 -13.84
CA VAL A 178 3.13 2.36 -12.73
C VAL A 178 2.43 1.11 -13.21
N SER A 179 2.97 -0.05 -12.85
CA SER A 179 2.32 -1.33 -13.07
C SER A 179 2.34 -2.18 -11.81
N ASN A 180 1.30 -2.97 -11.57
CA ASN A 180 1.16 -3.74 -10.34
C ASN A 180 0.61 -5.15 -10.59
N ASP A 181 1.10 -6.08 -9.78
CA ASP A 181 0.61 -7.45 -9.68
C ASP A 181 -0.28 -7.55 -8.44
N HIS A 182 -1.53 -7.97 -8.64
CA HIS A 182 -2.47 -8.19 -7.55
C HIS A 182 -3.09 -9.57 -7.58
N TYR A 183 -2.98 -10.28 -6.46
CA TYR A 183 -3.61 -11.56 -6.23
C TYR A 183 -4.45 -11.49 -4.96
N LEU A 184 -5.74 -11.85 -5.07
CA LEU A 184 -6.66 -11.87 -3.93
C LEU A 184 -6.10 -12.71 -2.78
N GLN A 185 -6.28 -12.25 -1.55
CA GLN A 185 -6.20 -13.13 -0.39
C GLN A 185 -7.43 -14.07 -0.39
N ALA A 186 -7.30 -15.26 -0.97
CA ALA A 186 -8.46 -16.03 -1.41
C ALA A 186 -9.33 -16.57 -0.25
N GLU A 187 -8.73 -16.82 0.92
CA GLU A 187 -9.47 -17.25 2.13
C GLU A 187 -10.26 -16.13 2.80
N ARG A 188 -9.97 -14.87 2.48
CA ARG A 188 -10.64 -13.72 3.09
C ARG A 188 -12.04 -13.54 2.49
N PRO A 189 -13.14 -13.59 3.28
CA PRO A 189 -14.50 -13.46 2.74
C PRO A 189 -14.78 -12.10 2.10
N ASP A 190 -14.13 -11.05 2.58
CA ASP A 190 -14.21 -9.66 2.09
C ASP A 190 -13.00 -9.29 1.23
N ASN A 191 -12.41 -10.26 0.51
CA ASN A 191 -11.24 -10.04 -0.36
C ASN A 191 -11.44 -8.96 -1.45
N HIS A 192 -12.69 -8.63 -1.81
CA HIS A 192 -13.00 -7.53 -2.71
C HIS A 192 -12.66 -6.15 -2.11
N ILE A 193 -12.74 -6.00 -0.78
CA ILE A 193 -12.32 -4.78 -0.08
C ILE A 193 -10.79 -4.68 -0.08
N GLU A 194 -10.08 -5.79 0.09
CA GLU A 194 -8.61 -5.83 -0.01
C GLU A 194 -8.14 -5.48 -1.42
N LEU A 195 -8.77 -6.03 -2.46
CA LEU A 195 -8.50 -5.66 -3.85
C LEU A 195 -8.73 -4.16 -4.08
N ALA A 196 -9.86 -3.64 -3.60
CA ALA A 196 -10.17 -2.23 -3.68
C ALA A 196 -9.06 -1.37 -3.05
N MET A 197 -8.59 -1.75 -1.86
CA MET A 197 -7.48 -1.10 -1.16
C MET A 197 -6.20 -1.11 -1.98
N ALA A 198 -5.84 -2.28 -2.53
CA ALA A 198 -4.63 -2.44 -3.33
C ALA A 198 -4.65 -1.58 -4.60
N ALA A 199 -5.78 -1.54 -5.29
CA ALA A 199 -5.94 -0.75 -6.50
C ALA A 199 -6.00 0.76 -6.21
N ASP A 200 -6.62 1.19 -5.11
CA ASP A 200 -6.60 2.58 -4.66
C ASP A 200 -5.18 3.03 -4.28
N LEU A 201 -4.43 2.20 -3.57
CA LEU A 201 -3.03 2.48 -3.24
C LEU A 201 -2.15 2.51 -4.48
N THR A 202 -2.34 1.58 -5.43
CA THR A 202 -1.59 1.57 -6.69
C THR A 202 -1.83 2.84 -7.51
N ARG A 203 -3.09 3.27 -7.63
CA ARG A 203 -3.42 4.55 -8.28
C ARG A 203 -2.75 5.72 -7.57
N SER A 204 -2.76 5.70 -6.24
CA SER A 204 -2.19 6.75 -5.43
C SER A 204 -0.68 6.84 -5.61
N VAL A 205 0.02 5.70 -5.61
CA VAL A 205 1.43 5.54 -6.00
C VAL A 205 1.69 6.10 -7.40
N ALA A 206 0.78 5.87 -8.35
CA ALA A 206 0.82 6.48 -9.68
C ALA A 206 0.51 7.99 -9.70
N ARG A 207 0.27 8.62 -8.54
CA ARG A 207 -0.11 10.04 -8.36
C ARG A 207 -1.41 10.38 -9.09
N GLY A 208 -2.39 9.49 -8.96
CA GLY A 208 -3.68 9.61 -9.63
C GLY A 208 -3.63 9.44 -11.15
N ARG A 209 -2.46 9.13 -11.73
CA ARG A 209 -2.32 8.80 -13.16
C ARG A 209 -2.88 7.40 -13.41
N PRO A 210 -3.34 7.10 -14.63
CA PRO A 210 -3.64 5.74 -15.01
C PRO A 210 -2.41 4.84 -14.85
N TRP A 211 -2.68 3.56 -14.57
CA TRP A 211 -1.66 2.56 -14.27
C TRP A 211 -2.02 1.22 -14.92
N LEU A 212 -1.09 0.26 -14.93
CA LEU A 212 -1.29 -1.04 -15.56
C LEU A 212 -1.48 -2.14 -14.53
N LEU A 213 -2.64 -2.81 -14.54
CA LEU A 213 -2.73 -4.13 -13.93
C LEU A 213 -1.92 -5.09 -14.81
N MET A 214 -0.73 -5.45 -14.34
CA MET A 214 0.23 -6.29 -15.08
C MET A 214 -0.06 -7.76 -14.85
N GLU A 215 -0.36 -8.14 -13.61
CA GLU A 215 -0.79 -9.48 -13.30
C GLU A 215 -1.99 -9.50 -12.36
N HIS A 216 -2.96 -10.33 -12.70
CA HIS A 216 -3.76 -11.05 -11.71
C HIS A 216 -4.09 -12.46 -12.22
N SER A 217 -4.80 -13.27 -11.43
CA SER A 217 -5.15 -14.64 -11.82
C SER A 217 -6.51 -14.75 -12.54
N THR A 218 -6.64 -15.69 -13.47
CA THR A 218 -7.97 -16.02 -14.05
C THR A 218 -8.85 -16.84 -13.09
N GLY A 219 -8.23 -17.48 -12.10
CA GLY A 219 -8.86 -18.31 -11.07
C GLY A 219 -7.96 -18.43 -9.84
N ALA A 220 -7.75 -19.65 -9.36
CA ALA A 220 -6.84 -19.90 -8.24
C ALA A 220 -5.37 -19.62 -8.59
N VAL A 221 -4.59 -19.15 -7.61
CA VAL A 221 -3.12 -19.17 -7.67
C VAL A 221 -2.58 -20.56 -7.26
N ASN A 222 -1.29 -20.71 -7.02
CA ASN A 222 -0.68 -21.99 -6.63
C ASN A 222 0.10 -21.94 -5.29
N TRP A 223 0.34 -20.75 -4.73
CA TRP A 223 1.27 -20.54 -3.63
C TRP A 223 0.59 -20.14 -2.31
N GLN A 224 -0.73 -19.92 -2.29
CA GLN A 224 -1.47 -19.63 -1.05
C GLN A 224 -1.71 -20.91 -0.24
N PRO A 225 -1.91 -20.80 1.10
CA PRO A 225 -2.20 -21.95 1.96
C PRO A 225 -3.38 -22.79 1.45
N ARG A 226 -4.45 -22.12 0.98
CA ARG A 226 -5.53 -22.73 0.20
C ARG A 226 -5.79 -21.90 -1.04
N ASN A 227 -5.55 -22.50 -2.20
CA ASN A 227 -5.73 -21.86 -3.50
C ASN A 227 -7.21 -21.94 -3.92
N ILE A 228 -8.05 -21.11 -3.29
CA ILE A 228 -9.49 -21.06 -3.58
C ILE A 228 -9.70 -20.47 -4.98
N ALA A 229 -10.48 -21.17 -5.81
CA ALA A 229 -10.79 -20.72 -7.16
C ALA A 229 -11.87 -19.64 -7.14
N LYS A 230 -11.73 -18.67 -8.05
CA LYS A 230 -12.75 -17.64 -8.28
C LYS A 230 -14.08 -18.27 -8.68
N VAL A 231 -15.18 -17.75 -8.14
CA VAL A 231 -16.54 -18.17 -8.51
C VAL A 231 -16.97 -17.55 -9.86
N PRO A 232 -18.03 -18.06 -10.51
CA PRO A 232 -18.52 -17.48 -11.76
C PRO A 232 -18.72 -15.96 -11.68
N GLY A 233 -18.21 -15.24 -12.68
CA GLY A 233 -18.28 -13.78 -12.77
C GLY A 233 -17.25 -13.02 -11.90
N GLU A 234 -16.62 -13.66 -10.91
CA GLU A 234 -15.68 -12.98 -10.01
C GLU A 234 -14.41 -12.50 -10.74
N MET A 235 -13.86 -13.28 -11.68
CA MET A 235 -12.72 -12.82 -12.49
C MET A 235 -13.04 -11.50 -13.23
N ARG A 236 -14.26 -11.40 -13.79
CA ARG A 236 -14.75 -10.19 -14.44
C ARG A 236 -14.88 -9.05 -13.43
N ARG A 237 -15.60 -9.25 -12.31
CA ARG A 237 -15.72 -8.24 -11.24
C ARG A 237 -14.37 -7.72 -10.76
N ASN A 238 -13.41 -8.61 -10.52
CA ASN A 238 -12.07 -8.25 -10.06
C ASN A 238 -11.33 -7.41 -11.10
N SER A 239 -11.44 -7.76 -12.39
CA SER A 239 -10.84 -6.95 -13.48
C SER A 239 -11.42 -5.53 -13.49
N PHE A 240 -12.74 -5.44 -13.39
CA PHE A 240 -13.45 -4.15 -13.35
C PHE A 240 -13.19 -3.35 -12.08
N ALA A 241 -12.95 -3.99 -10.94
CA ALA A 241 -12.61 -3.29 -9.69
C ALA A 241 -11.23 -2.58 -9.77
N HIS A 242 -10.28 -3.11 -10.54
CA HIS A 242 -9.03 -2.42 -10.86
C HIS A 242 -9.25 -1.28 -11.87
N ILE A 243 -10.02 -1.53 -12.94
CA ILE A 243 -10.35 -0.51 -13.96
C ILE A 243 -11.12 0.66 -13.34
N ALA A 244 -12.08 0.39 -12.45
CA ALA A 244 -12.81 1.40 -11.68
C ALA A 244 -11.85 2.34 -10.95
N ARG A 245 -10.72 1.82 -10.48
CA ARG A 245 -9.69 2.51 -9.69
C ARG A 245 -8.51 3.01 -10.52
N GLY A 246 -8.69 3.14 -11.83
CA GLY A 246 -7.72 3.83 -12.70
C GLY A 246 -6.75 2.92 -13.43
N ALA A 247 -6.94 1.59 -13.40
CA ALA A 247 -6.18 0.72 -14.30
C ALA A 247 -6.65 0.94 -15.75
N ASP A 248 -5.69 1.04 -16.67
CA ASP A 248 -5.91 1.10 -18.12
C ASP A 248 -5.54 -0.24 -18.81
N SER A 249 -5.33 -1.29 -18.02
CA SER A 249 -5.16 -2.65 -18.48
C SER A 249 -5.84 -3.65 -17.55
N ALA A 250 -6.06 -4.87 -18.05
CA ALA A 250 -6.44 -6.03 -17.27
C ALA A 250 -5.64 -7.24 -17.78
N MET A 251 -4.39 -7.36 -17.32
CA MET A 251 -3.47 -8.41 -17.76
C MET A 251 -3.40 -9.56 -16.74
N PHE A 252 -2.93 -10.71 -17.20
CA PHE A 252 -2.98 -11.96 -16.44
C PHE A 252 -1.62 -12.65 -16.39
N PHE A 253 -1.23 -13.10 -15.21
CA PHE A 253 -0.36 -14.26 -15.09
C PHE A 253 -1.24 -15.52 -15.11
N GLN A 254 -1.20 -16.36 -16.14
CA GLN A 254 -0.40 -16.26 -17.37
C GLN A 254 -1.27 -16.60 -18.58
N TRP A 255 -0.74 -16.38 -19.79
CA TRP A 255 -1.45 -16.71 -21.03
C TRP A 255 -1.84 -18.19 -21.12
N ARG A 256 -0.91 -19.12 -20.86
CA ARG A 256 -1.14 -20.57 -20.98
C ARG A 256 -0.59 -21.30 -19.77
N ALA A 257 -1.38 -22.21 -19.19
CA ALA A 257 -0.97 -22.94 -18.00
C ALA A 257 0.33 -23.72 -18.26
N SER A 258 1.32 -23.50 -17.39
CA SER A 258 2.61 -24.19 -17.45
C SER A 258 2.45 -25.69 -17.17
N ARG A 259 3.10 -26.54 -17.97
CA ARG A 259 3.05 -28.01 -17.78
C ARG A 259 4.01 -28.53 -16.72
N PHE A 260 4.99 -27.72 -16.34
CA PHE A 260 6.12 -28.07 -15.48
C PHE A 260 6.51 -26.86 -14.61
N GLY A 261 7.36 -27.10 -13.61
CA GLY A 261 7.79 -26.07 -12.66
C GLY A 261 6.82 -25.86 -11.49
N SER A 262 7.14 -24.86 -10.67
CA SER A 262 6.45 -24.58 -9.41
C SER A 262 5.03 -24.03 -9.62
N GLU A 263 4.77 -23.38 -10.74
CA GLU A 263 3.50 -22.70 -11.05
C GLU A 263 2.60 -23.48 -12.00
N LYS A 264 2.83 -24.80 -12.19
CA LYS A 264 2.03 -25.65 -13.10
C LYS A 264 0.53 -25.75 -12.77
N PHE A 265 0.15 -25.32 -11.56
CA PHE A 265 -1.24 -25.27 -11.10
C PHE A 265 -1.77 -23.83 -10.92
N HIS A 266 -0.97 -22.81 -11.25
CA HIS A 266 -1.47 -21.45 -11.34
C HIS A 266 -2.47 -21.37 -12.50
N SER A 267 -3.61 -20.72 -12.26
CA SER A 267 -4.60 -20.49 -13.31
C SER A 267 -4.02 -19.69 -14.49
N ALA A 268 -4.59 -19.86 -15.67
CA ALA A 268 -4.12 -19.22 -16.89
C ALA A 268 -5.31 -18.89 -17.81
N MET A 269 -5.10 -17.98 -18.77
CA MET A 269 -6.11 -17.66 -19.78
C MET A 269 -6.47 -18.89 -20.62
N VAL A 270 -5.46 -19.70 -20.98
CA VAL A 270 -5.62 -21.03 -21.58
C VAL A 270 -5.22 -22.10 -20.55
N PRO A 271 -6.19 -22.69 -19.82
CA PRO A 271 -5.89 -23.78 -18.89
C PRO A 271 -5.41 -25.05 -19.59
N HIS A 272 -5.01 -26.06 -18.82
CA HIS A 272 -4.65 -27.39 -19.33
C HIS A 272 -5.75 -28.05 -20.16
N GLY A 273 -7.02 -27.78 -19.84
CA GLY A 273 -8.18 -28.22 -20.62
C GLY A 273 -8.40 -27.46 -21.94
N GLY A 274 -7.62 -26.41 -22.21
CA GLY A 274 -7.70 -25.62 -23.44
C GLY A 274 -8.94 -24.70 -23.50
N THR A 275 -9.37 -24.42 -24.73
CA THR A 275 -10.42 -23.43 -25.04
C THR A 275 -11.85 -23.93 -24.79
N SER A 276 -12.03 -25.19 -24.42
CA SER A 276 -13.34 -25.74 -24.03
C SER A 276 -13.72 -25.39 -22.58
N THR A 277 -12.79 -24.80 -21.82
CA THR A 277 -12.98 -24.49 -20.40
C THR A 277 -13.87 -23.26 -20.17
N GLN A 278 -14.50 -23.20 -19.00
CA GLN A 278 -15.25 -22.00 -18.59
C GLN A 278 -14.34 -20.78 -18.44
N ILE A 279 -13.13 -20.96 -17.90
CA ILE A 279 -12.12 -19.90 -17.76
C ILE A 279 -11.83 -19.24 -19.11
N TRP A 280 -11.61 -20.03 -20.18
CA TRP A 280 -11.38 -19.46 -21.51
C TRP A 280 -12.57 -18.62 -22.00
N ARG A 281 -13.81 -19.12 -21.82
CA ARG A 281 -15.02 -18.37 -22.20
C ARG A 281 -15.15 -17.07 -21.42
N ASP A 282 -14.85 -17.08 -20.12
CA ASP A 282 -14.89 -15.88 -19.28
C ASP A 282 -13.83 -14.85 -19.70
N VAL A 283 -12.62 -15.30 -20.08
CA VAL A 283 -11.56 -14.45 -20.63
C VAL A 283 -11.96 -13.82 -21.96
N VAL A 284 -12.55 -14.61 -22.87
CA VAL A 284 -13.06 -14.10 -24.16
C VAL A 284 -14.17 -13.07 -23.93
N ARG A 285 -15.09 -13.32 -22.99
CA ARG A 285 -16.13 -12.36 -22.62
C ARG A 285 -15.52 -11.06 -22.08
N LEU A 286 -14.56 -11.14 -21.17
CA LEU A 286 -13.87 -9.95 -20.66
C LEU A 286 -13.21 -9.16 -21.80
N GLY A 287 -12.51 -9.83 -22.73
CA GLY A 287 -11.93 -9.16 -23.89
C GLY A 287 -12.97 -8.39 -24.73
N ALA A 288 -14.16 -8.96 -24.93
CA ALA A 288 -15.26 -8.30 -25.62
C ALA A 288 -15.87 -7.14 -24.81
N ASP A 289 -15.94 -7.26 -23.47
CA ASP A 289 -16.36 -6.15 -22.61
C ASP A 289 -15.40 -4.96 -22.74
N LEU A 290 -14.08 -5.23 -22.66
CA LEU A 290 -13.04 -4.20 -22.69
C LEU A 290 -12.99 -3.43 -24.01
N SER A 291 -13.35 -4.05 -25.15
CA SER A 291 -13.38 -3.34 -26.44
C SER A 291 -14.46 -2.26 -26.54
N ASN A 292 -15.39 -2.20 -25.58
CA ASN A 292 -16.41 -1.15 -25.53
C ASN A 292 -16.02 0.00 -24.59
N LEU A 293 -14.82 -0.05 -24.00
CA LEU A 293 -14.38 0.83 -22.92
C LEU A 293 -13.19 1.73 -23.30
N ASP A 294 -12.89 1.90 -24.58
CA ASP A 294 -11.79 2.76 -25.04
C ASP A 294 -11.89 4.18 -24.47
N GLU A 295 -13.12 4.68 -24.25
CA GLU A 295 -13.40 5.97 -23.64
C GLU A 295 -12.90 6.13 -22.18
N LEU A 296 -12.63 5.03 -21.46
CA LEU A 296 -12.10 5.06 -20.09
C LEU A 296 -10.58 5.24 -20.04
N VAL A 297 -9.86 4.89 -21.10
CA VAL A 297 -8.38 4.98 -21.12
C VAL A 297 -7.96 6.44 -20.91
N GLY A 298 -7.00 6.67 -20.02
CA GLY A 298 -6.53 8.02 -19.69
C GLY A 298 -7.36 8.78 -18.64
N THR A 299 -8.58 8.32 -18.33
CA THR A 299 -9.46 9.00 -17.37
C THR A 299 -9.00 8.83 -15.92
N ARG A 300 -9.31 9.81 -15.06
CA ARG A 300 -8.86 9.85 -13.65
C ARG A 300 -9.99 9.56 -12.68
N VAL A 301 -9.67 8.93 -11.56
CA VAL A 301 -10.63 8.64 -10.48
C VAL A 301 -10.91 9.91 -9.68
N VAL A 302 -12.17 10.08 -9.25
CA VAL A 302 -12.57 11.12 -8.29
C VAL A 302 -12.65 10.51 -6.90
N SER A 303 -11.79 10.98 -6.00
CA SER A 303 -11.67 10.48 -4.64
C SER A 303 -12.41 11.37 -3.63
N ASP A 304 -12.95 10.78 -2.58
CA ASP A 304 -13.75 11.47 -1.56
C ASP A 304 -12.92 11.84 -0.31
N ILE A 305 -11.94 11.01 0.08
CA ILE A 305 -11.15 11.17 1.32
C ILE A 305 -9.71 10.72 1.12
N GLY A 306 -8.82 11.16 2.04
CA GLY A 306 -7.43 10.72 2.11
C GLY A 306 -7.18 9.70 3.24
N ILE A 307 -6.29 8.74 3.02
CA ILE A 307 -5.69 7.91 4.08
C ILE A 307 -4.17 8.03 3.97
N VAL A 308 -3.49 8.38 5.06
CA VAL A 308 -2.03 8.51 5.02
C VAL A 308 -1.38 7.13 4.90
N TRP A 309 -0.47 6.98 3.94
CA TRP A 309 0.35 5.79 3.73
C TRP A 309 1.84 6.13 3.69
N ASP A 310 2.65 5.37 4.44
CA ASP A 310 4.10 5.54 4.51
C ASP A 310 4.81 4.19 4.73
N TRP A 311 5.73 3.84 3.82
CA TRP A 311 6.50 2.60 3.90
C TRP A 311 7.52 2.64 5.05
N GLU A 312 8.13 3.78 5.32
CA GLU A 312 9.14 3.88 6.38
C GLU A 312 8.51 3.73 7.76
N THR A 313 7.30 4.26 7.97
CA THR A 313 6.46 3.97 9.13
C THR A 313 6.18 2.48 9.24
N TRP A 314 5.81 1.81 8.14
CA TRP A 314 5.57 0.36 8.18
C TRP A 314 6.82 -0.40 8.61
N TRP A 315 8.00 0.00 8.15
CA TRP A 315 9.27 -0.57 8.57
C TRP A 315 9.54 -0.33 10.06
N ALA A 316 9.53 0.93 10.48
CA ALA A 316 9.94 1.37 11.80
C ALA A 316 8.99 0.86 12.89
N LEU A 317 7.67 0.94 12.66
CA LEU A 317 6.64 0.48 13.61
C LEU A 317 6.77 -1.02 13.93
N GLU A 318 7.24 -1.83 12.96
CA GLU A 318 7.35 -3.27 13.11
C GLU A 318 8.76 -3.76 13.49
N LEU A 319 9.69 -2.86 13.79
CA LEU A 319 11.00 -3.21 14.36
C LEU A 319 10.85 -3.84 15.77
N GLU A 320 11.88 -4.56 16.18
CA GLU A 320 11.93 -5.22 17.49
C GLU A 320 11.87 -4.21 18.65
N TRP A 321 11.46 -4.67 19.83
CA TRP A 321 11.49 -3.90 21.09
C TRP A 321 10.57 -2.67 21.15
N ARG A 322 9.50 -2.73 20.35
CA ARG A 322 8.30 -1.90 20.50
C ARG A 322 7.42 -2.35 21.68
N PRO A 323 6.50 -1.50 22.19
CA PRO A 323 5.69 -1.82 23.37
C PRO A 323 4.77 -3.05 23.23
N SER A 324 4.38 -3.41 22.01
CA SER A 324 3.66 -4.67 21.73
C SER A 324 3.96 -5.22 20.34
N VAL A 325 4.17 -6.54 20.27
CA VAL A 325 4.33 -7.25 18.99
C VAL A 325 3.06 -7.26 18.14
N ASP A 326 1.89 -7.05 18.75
CA ASP A 326 0.58 -7.03 18.10
C ASP A 326 0.29 -5.70 17.37
N LEU A 327 1.20 -4.73 17.46
CA LEU A 327 1.18 -3.56 16.58
C LEU A 327 1.49 -4.00 15.14
N SER A 328 0.50 -3.84 14.26
CA SER A 328 0.61 -4.12 12.83
C SER A 328 0.08 -2.95 12.02
N TYR A 329 0.91 -2.45 11.12
CA TYR A 329 0.57 -1.30 10.28
C TYR A 329 -0.59 -1.62 9.33
N LEU A 330 -0.51 -2.75 8.62
CA LEU A 330 -1.54 -3.17 7.67
C LEU A 330 -2.87 -3.50 8.34
N ASP A 331 -2.86 -4.06 9.56
CA ASP A 331 -4.09 -4.32 10.31
C ASP A 331 -4.86 -3.03 10.57
N ARG A 332 -4.16 -1.97 11.00
CA ARG A 332 -4.78 -0.66 11.24
C ARG A 332 -5.23 0.02 9.96
N LEU A 333 -4.37 0.05 8.93
CA LEU A 333 -4.75 0.60 7.64
C LEU A 333 -5.98 -0.09 7.05
N SER A 334 -5.99 -1.43 7.06
CA SER A 334 -7.11 -2.22 6.54
C SER A 334 -8.40 -1.92 7.30
N ALA A 335 -8.34 -1.75 8.63
CA ALA A 335 -9.51 -1.46 9.45
C ALA A 335 -10.14 -0.10 9.11
N TYR A 336 -9.35 0.95 8.88
CA TYR A 336 -9.85 2.26 8.50
C TYR A 336 -10.31 2.30 7.04
N TYR A 337 -9.56 1.68 6.12
CA TYR A 337 -9.95 1.58 4.72
C TYR A 337 -11.28 0.83 4.56
N GLU A 338 -11.47 -0.30 5.26
CA GLU A 338 -12.71 -1.07 5.22
C GLU A 338 -13.93 -0.21 5.59
N ARG A 339 -13.79 0.68 6.58
CA ARG A 339 -14.86 1.60 6.99
C ARG A 339 -15.16 2.64 5.91
N ALA A 340 -14.13 3.22 5.31
CA ALA A 340 -14.29 4.15 4.18
C ALA A 340 -14.97 3.48 2.98
N TRP A 341 -14.53 2.27 2.63
CA TRP A 341 -15.09 1.48 1.55
C TRP A 341 -16.57 1.15 1.79
N ARG A 342 -16.93 0.69 3.01
CA ARG A 342 -18.33 0.42 3.39
C ARG A 342 -19.20 1.68 3.48
N ALA A 343 -18.60 2.84 3.72
CA ALA A 343 -19.25 4.14 3.58
C ALA A 343 -19.40 4.57 2.10
N ASN A 344 -18.97 3.73 1.14
CA ASN A 344 -18.95 3.99 -0.29
C ASN A 344 -18.11 5.25 -0.64
N ARG A 345 -17.01 5.46 0.09
CA ARG A 345 -16.05 6.54 -0.16
C ARG A 345 -14.87 6.00 -0.95
N THR A 346 -14.57 6.67 -2.05
CA THR A 346 -13.37 6.42 -2.84
C THR A 346 -12.19 7.05 -2.12
N VAL A 347 -11.14 6.27 -1.88
CA VAL A 347 -10.00 6.67 -1.06
C VAL A 347 -8.81 6.96 -1.97
N ASP A 348 -8.13 8.07 -1.77
CA ASP A 348 -6.73 8.20 -2.15
C ASP A 348 -5.83 7.94 -0.95
N PHE A 349 -4.73 7.25 -1.18
CA PHE A 349 -3.63 7.18 -0.23
C PHE A 349 -2.70 8.37 -0.46
N VAL A 350 -2.36 9.07 0.62
CA VAL A 350 -1.56 10.29 0.54
C VAL A 350 -0.26 10.11 1.30
N GLN A 351 0.80 10.74 0.80
CA GLN A 351 2.05 10.85 1.55
C GLN A 351 1.83 11.77 2.76
N PRO A 352 2.52 11.54 3.89
CA PRO A 352 2.38 12.38 5.08
C PRO A 352 2.66 13.87 4.84
N GLU A 353 3.56 14.18 3.90
CA GLU A 353 3.94 15.53 3.49
C GLU A 353 3.27 15.99 2.18
N GLY A 354 2.36 15.17 1.63
CA GLY A 354 1.64 15.47 0.41
C GLY A 354 0.57 16.56 0.58
N ASP A 355 0.02 17.03 -0.54
CA ASP A 355 -1.11 17.96 -0.53
C ASP A 355 -2.38 17.26 -0.03
N LEU A 356 -2.95 17.81 1.04
CA LEU A 356 -4.16 17.31 1.68
C LEU A 356 -5.40 18.18 1.41
N SER A 357 -5.22 19.32 0.73
CA SER A 357 -6.26 20.36 0.59
C SER A 357 -7.49 19.91 -0.19
N GLY A 358 -7.33 18.90 -1.05
CA GLY A 358 -8.43 18.30 -1.83
C GLY A 358 -9.38 17.42 -1.02
N TYR A 359 -9.05 17.07 0.23
CA TYR A 359 -9.81 16.10 1.01
C TYR A 359 -10.54 16.78 2.19
N PRO A 360 -11.86 16.56 2.35
CA PRO A 360 -12.58 17.04 3.54
C PRO A 360 -12.19 16.29 4.82
N MET A 361 -11.72 15.05 4.67
CA MET A 361 -11.28 14.18 5.75
C MET A 361 -10.02 13.41 5.37
N VAL A 362 -9.08 13.33 6.30
CA VAL A 362 -7.87 12.51 6.21
C VAL A 362 -7.81 11.57 7.42
N LEU A 363 -7.55 10.29 7.17
CA LEU A 363 -7.40 9.27 8.21
C LEU A 363 -5.92 8.91 8.38
N ILE A 364 -5.48 8.75 9.64
CA ILE A 364 -4.13 8.35 10.03
C ILE A 364 -4.23 7.11 10.93
N PRO A 365 -4.21 5.89 10.37
CA PRO A 365 -4.49 4.67 11.14
C PRO A 365 -3.38 4.19 12.08
N SER A 366 -2.12 4.64 11.92
CA SER A 366 -1.00 4.59 12.89
C SER A 366 0.29 5.11 12.21
N LEU A 367 0.50 6.42 12.18
CA LEU A 367 1.68 7.04 11.55
C LEU A 367 2.79 7.25 12.60
N TYR A 368 3.46 6.16 12.95
CA TYR A 368 4.47 6.11 14.02
C TYR A 368 5.67 7.03 13.77
N LEU A 369 6.24 6.98 12.56
CA LEU A 369 7.36 7.80 12.13
C LEU A 369 6.83 9.08 11.50
N MET A 370 7.27 10.23 12.02
CA MET A 370 6.77 11.53 11.59
C MET A 370 7.88 12.58 11.65
N SER A 371 8.22 13.12 10.49
CA SER A 371 9.10 14.28 10.38
C SER A 371 8.43 15.55 10.92
N SER A 372 9.24 16.56 11.25
CA SER A 372 8.73 17.88 11.64
C SER A 372 7.91 18.55 10.52
N SER A 373 8.29 18.34 9.26
CA SER A 373 7.57 18.82 8.07
C SER A 373 6.19 18.17 7.92
N CYS A 374 6.09 16.86 8.17
CA CYS A 374 4.81 16.16 8.19
C CYS A 374 3.88 16.74 9.28
N ALA A 375 4.38 16.90 10.50
CA ALA A 375 3.59 17.47 11.59
C ALA A 375 3.08 18.88 11.28
N ALA A 376 3.94 19.72 10.67
CA ALA A 376 3.56 21.05 10.21
C ALA A 376 2.49 21.01 9.10
N ASN A 377 2.61 20.08 8.14
CA ASN A 377 1.63 19.88 7.07
C ASN A 377 0.25 19.49 7.63
N LEU A 378 0.20 18.50 8.52
CA LEU A 378 -1.04 18.07 9.17
C LEU A 378 -1.69 19.19 9.99
N ALA A 379 -0.88 19.98 10.71
CA ALA A 379 -1.38 21.12 11.46
C ALA A 379 -1.93 22.22 10.54
N ALA A 380 -1.30 22.48 9.39
CA ALA A 380 -1.79 23.42 8.40
C ALA A 380 -3.12 22.96 7.79
N TYR A 381 -3.23 21.68 7.43
CA TYR A 381 -4.46 21.07 6.90
C TYR A 381 -5.65 21.24 7.86
N VAL A 382 -5.46 20.90 9.15
CA VAL A 382 -6.54 21.05 10.14
C VAL A 382 -6.88 22.53 10.37
N ARG A 383 -5.89 23.41 10.50
CA ARG A 383 -6.16 24.86 10.67
C ARG A 383 -6.96 25.43 9.50
N GLY A 384 -6.74 24.92 8.29
CA GLY A 384 -7.44 25.29 7.06
C GLY A 384 -8.86 24.75 6.90
N GLY A 385 -9.38 23.98 7.86
CA GLY A 385 -10.74 23.45 7.82
C GLY A 385 -10.85 21.93 7.65
N GLY A 386 -9.73 21.24 7.46
CA GLY A 386 -9.70 19.79 7.31
C GLY A 386 -10.14 19.04 8.56
N THR A 387 -10.75 17.88 8.37
CA THR A 387 -10.96 16.91 9.47
C THR A 387 -9.86 15.84 9.44
N LEU A 388 -9.21 15.63 10.58
CA LEU A 388 -8.18 14.62 10.74
C LEU A 388 -8.59 13.60 11.79
N VAL A 389 -8.48 12.30 11.50
CA VAL A 389 -8.69 11.24 12.50
C VAL A 389 -7.42 10.45 12.67
N VAL A 390 -6.84 10.49 13.86
CA VAL A 390 -5.54 9.90 14.19
C VAL A 390 -5.74 8.74 15.15
N SER A 391 -5.18 7.59 14.79
CA SER A 391 -5.12 6.42 15.66
C SER A 391 -3.89 6.48 16.57
N TYR A 392 -3.93 5.67 17.61
CA TYR A 392 -2.87 5.50 18.58
C TYR A 392 -1.48 5.20 17.98
N PHE A 393 -0.45 5.43 18.79
CA PHE A 393 0.95 5.20 18.45
C PHE A 393 1.40 5.91 17.16
N SER A 394 0.90 7.12 16.94
CA SER A 394 1.30 8.03 15.85
C SER A 394 2.19 9.15 16.37
N GLY A 395 3.11 9.69 15.57
CA GLY A 395 3.94 10.86 15.91
C GLY A 395 4.99 10.60 17.00
N ILE A 396 5.41 9.35 17.18
CA ILE A 396 6.26 8.94 18.32
C ILE A 396 7.73 9.28 18.05
N VAL A 397 8.20 8.99 16.84
CA VAL A 397 9.60 9.16 16.43
C VAL A 397 9.73 10.03 15.19
N ASP A 398 10.93 10.56 14.97
CA ASP A 398 11.33 11.26 13.75
C ASP A 398 11.80 10.29 12.65
N GLU A 399 12.28 10.85 11.53
CA GLU A 399 12.76 10.09 10.38
C GLU A 399 14.00 9.23 10.64
N ILE A 400 14.63 9.28 11.81
CA ILE A 400 15.75 8.40 12.18
C ILE A 400 15.39 7.49 13.35
N ASP A 401 14.09 7.30 13.60
CA ASP A 401 13.55 6.49 14.70
C ASP A 401 13.96 7.02 16.09
N THR A 402 14.26 8.32 16.19
CA THR A 402 14.51 8.98 17.47
C THR A 402 13.21 9.51 18.04
N VAL A 403 12.92 9.20 19.30
CA VAL A 403 11.73 9.69 20.01
C VAL A 403 11.73 11.22 20.04
N HIS A 404 10.63 11.83 19.60
CA HIS A 404 10.45 13.29 19.66
C HIS A 404 10.57 13.81 21.10
N PRO A 405 11.19 14.97 21.33
CA PRO A 405 11.32 15.52 22.67
C PRO A 405 9.97 15.91 23.30
N GLY A 406 9.87 15.73 24.62
CA GLY A 406 8.65 15.98 25.41
C GLY A 406 7.73 14.75 25.48
N GLY A 407 6.48 14.96 25.90
CA GLY A 407 5.51 13.86 26.00
C GLY A 407 5.00 13.39 24.64
N HIS A 408 4.76 12.08 24.51
CA HIS A 408 4.04 11.48 23.39
C HIS A 408 2.66 12.15 23.20
N PRO A 409 2.03 12.13 22.01
CA PRO A 409 2.56 11.68 20.72
C PRO A 409 3.46 12.74 20.05
N GLY A 410 4.38 13.34 20.81
CA GLY A 410 5.54 14.06 20.31
C GLY A 410 5.15 15.16 19.34
N ALA A 411 5.41 14.90 18.06
CA ALA A 411 5.15 15.80 16.94
C ALA A 411 3.66 16.23 16.80
N LEU A 412 2.71 15.43 17.31
CA LEU A 412 1.27 15.72 17.23
C LEU A 412 0.68 16.30 18.52
N ARG A 413 1.44 16.40 19.60
CA ARG A 413 0.93 16.78 20.94
C ARG A 413 0.08 18.05 20.91
N ASP A 414 0.61 19.12 20.33
CA ASP A 414 -0.04 20.43 20.31
C ASP A 414 -1.26 20.45 19.36
N LEU A 415 -1.18 19.72 18.24
CA LEU A 415 -2.29 19.60 17.30
C LEU A 415 -3.45 18.82 17.94
N LEU A 416 -3.15 17.70 18.57
CA LEU A 416 -4.15 16.84 19.23
C LEU A 416 -4.70 17.45 20.52
N GLY A 417 -3.98 18.41 21.13
CA GLY A 417 -4.40 19.02 22.39
C GLY A 417 -4.39 18.03 23.55
N LEU A 418 -3.43 17.10 23.55
CA LEU A 418 -3.24 16.08 24.57
C LEU A 418 -1.83 15.53 24.55
N SER A 419 -1.43 14.86 25.63
CA SER A 419 -0.24 13.98 25.67
C SER A 419 -0.58 12.58 26.16
N VAL A 420 0.17 11.59 25.71
CA VAL A 420 0.18 10.21 26.22
C VAL A 420 1.27 10.12 27.29
N GLU A 421 0.85 9.87 28.53
CA GLU A 421 1.76 9.70 29.67
C GLU A 421 2.39 8.31 29.68
N GLU A 422 1.61 7.28 29.31
CA GLU A 422 2.02 5.88 29.35
C GLU A 422 1.29 5.07 28.28
N PHE A 423 2.01 4.13 27.65
CA PHE A 423 1.42 3.14 26.76
C PHE A 423 0.96 1.94 27.60
N LEU A 424 -0.28 1.49 27.41
CA LEU A 424 -0.91 0.45 28.20
C LEU A 424 -1.35 -0.70 27.29
N PRO A 425 -0.40 -1.42 26.63
CA PRO A 425 -0.76 -2.57 25.80
C PRO A 425 -1.50 -3.61 26.64
N LEU A 426 -2.50 -4.24 26.02
CA LEU A 426 -3.31 -5.25 26.69
C LEU A 426 -2.64 -6.62 26.62
N ARG A 427 -3.00 -7.53 27.53
CA ARG A 427 -2.55 -8.93 27.42
C ARG A 427 -3.21 -9.58 26.21
N ALA A 428 -2.55 -10.58 25.64
CA ALA A 428 -3.09 -11.32 24.50
C ALA A 428 -4.50 -11.88 24.82
N GLY A 429 -5.48 -11.51 23.99
CA GLY A 429 -6.88 -11.92 24.13
C GLY A 429 -7.73 -11.08 25.07
N ASP A 430 -7.13 -10.19 25.89
CA ASP A 430 -7.90 -9.28 26.74
C ASP A 430 -8.61 -8.21 25.90
N ARG A 431 -9.79 -7.81 26.36
CA ARG A 431 -10.60 -6.74 25.78
C ARG A 431 -11.02 -5.76 26.87
N VAL A 432 -11.11 -4.48 26.51
CA VAL A 432 -11.63 -3.42 27.37
C VAL A 432 -12.94 -2.89 26.81
N ARG A 433 -13.81 -2.39 27.68
CA ARG A 433 -15.06 -1.73 27.31
C ARG A 433 -14.87 -0.23 27.34
N LEU A 434 -15.47 0.46 26.36
CA LEU A 434 -15.62 1.90 26.37
C LEU A 434 -17.09 2.28 26.58
N GLU A 435 -17.33 3.55 26.83
CA GLU A 435 -18.67 4.13 26.79
C GLU A 435 -19.39 3.79 25.46
N ARG A 436 -20.72 3.90 25.49
CA ARG A 436 -21.60 3.51 24.36
C ARG A 436 -21.48 2.03 23.97
N SER A 437 -21.06 1.18 24.90
CA SER A 437 -20.92 -0.27 24.74
C SER A 437 -19.97 -0.69 23.63
N LEU A 438 -18.94 0.11 23.37
CA LEU A 438 -17.87 -0.22 22.43
C LEU A 438 -16.84 -1.12 23.11
N THR A 439 -16.10 -1.87 22.29
CA THR A 439 -15.05 -2.77 22.76
C THR A 439 -13.76 -2.54 22.00
N ALA A 440 -12.64 -2.59 22.72
CA ALA A 440 -11.31 -2.47 22.14
C ALA A 440 -10.39 -3.59 22.65
N ASP A 441 -9.32 -3.85 21.91
CA ASP A 441 -8.30 -4.84 22.25
C ASP A 441 -6.89 -4.28 21.97
N VAL A 442 -5.83 -5.07 22.20
CA VAL A 442 -4.41 -4.80 21.89
C VAL A 442 -3.75 -3.61 22.59
N TRP A 443 -4.39 -2.44 22.62
CA TRP A 443 -3.77 -1.17 22.97
C TRP A 443 -4.68 -0.29 23.81
N ALA A 444 -4.12 0.38 24.80
CA ALA A 444 -4.73 1.52 25.49
C ALA A 444 -3.63 2.53 25.81
N GLU A 445 -4.02 3.77 26.12
CA GLU A 445 -3.09 4.84 26.50
C GLU A 445 -3.64 5.64 27.66
N ARG A 446 -2.75 6.13 28.52
CA ARG A 446 -3.10 7.12 29.54
C ARG A 446 -2.97 8.51 28.95
N LEU A 447 -4.10 9.21 28.76
CA LEU A 447 -4.13 10.53 28.15
C LEU A 447 -4.22 11.65 29.19
N VAL A 448 -3.42 12.70 28.99
CA VAL A 448 -3.54 13.98 29.69
C VAL A 448 -4.01 15.02 28.68
N LEU A 449 -5.21 15.57 28.88
CA LEU A 449 -5.80 16.53 27.95
C LEU A 449 -5.24 17.94 28.16
N ALA A 450 -4.93 18.61 27.06
CA ALA A 450 -4.40 19.97 26.99
C ALA A 450 -5.11 20.76 25.87
N GLY A 451 -6.45 20.86 25.97
CA GLY A 451 -7.31 21.55 25.00
C GLY A 451 -8.29 20.62 24.27
N ALA A 452 -7.97 19.33 24.16
CA ALA A 452 -8.90 18.33 23.64
C ALA A 452 -10.06 18.06 24.59
N GLU A 453 -11.21 17.72 24.01
CA GLU A 453 -12.41 17.29 24.71
C GLU A 453 -12.53 15.76 24.66
N PRO A 454 -12.85 15.08 25.77
CA PRO A 454 -13.14 13.65 25.75
C PRO A 454 -14.49 13.39 25.10
N VAL A 455 -14.54 12.42 24.16
CA VAL A 455 -15.78 11.97 23.49
C VAL A 455 -16.24 10.61 24.02
N LEU A 456 -15.28 9.72 24.30
CA LEU A 456 -15.51 8.41 24.91
C LEU A 456 -14.45 8.15 25.97
N ARG A 457 -14.83 7.43 27.03
CA ARG A 457 -13.92 6.97 28.09
C ARG A 457 -13.84 5.45 28.16
N TYR A 458 -12.73 4.93 28.67
CA TYR A 458 -12.62 3.54 29.09
C TYR A 458 -13.49 3.29 30.33
N LEU A 459 -14.23 2.18 30.34
CA LEU A 459 -15.04 1.76 31.48
C LEU A 459 -14.30 0.79 32.41
N ASP A 460 -13.31 0.08 31.89
CA ASP A 460 -12.48 -0.88 32.61
C ASP A 460 -11.09 -0.99 31.98
N GLY A 461 -10.27 -1.92 32.50
CA GLY A 461 -8.89 -2.12 32.05
C GLY A 461 -7.90 -1.12 32.67
N PRO A 462 -6.66 -1.08 32.16
CA PRO A 462 -5.57 -0.30 32.75
C PRO A 462 -5.75 1.22 32.65
N ALA A 463 -6.67 1.69 31.81
CA ALA A 463 -7.00 3.10 31.59
C ALA A 463 -8.43 3.47 32.06
N ALA A 464 -9.05 2.68 32.96
CA ALA A 464 -10.42 2.89 33.40
C ALA A 464 -10.68 4.33 33.88
N GLY A 465 -11.73 4.97 33.35
CA GLY A 465 -12.08 6.37 33.62
C GLY A 465 -11.37 7.39 32.72
N GLU A 466 -10.28 7.01 32.06
CA GLU A 466 -9.52 7.90 31.17
C GLU A 466 -10.21 8.10 29.81
N PRO A 467 -9.91 9.20 29.09
CA PRO A 467 -10.36 9.39 27.72
C PRO A 467 -9.80 8.32 26.78
N ALA A 468 -10.65 7.73 25.95
CA ALA A 468 -10.31 6.74 24.92
C ALA A 468 -10.43 7.30 23.49
N VAL A 469 -11.36 8.23 23.31
CA VAL A 469 -11.52 9.00 22.06
C VAL A 469 -11.64 10.46 22.43
N THR A 470 -10.89 11.32 21.74
CA THR A 470 -10.90 12.76 21.97
C THR A 470 -11.12 13.53 20.69
N ARG A 471 -11.53 14.78 20.84
CA ARG A 471 -11.73 15.74 19.75
C ARG A 471 -11.12 17.09 20.14
N HIS A 472 -10.37 17.70 19.24
CA HIS A 472 -9.81 19.03 19.42
C HIS A 472 -10.10 19.90 18.20
N ARG A 473 -10.63 21.10 18.42
CA ARG A 473 -10.89 22.10 17.37
C ARG A 473 -9.68 23.01 17.23
N VAL A 474 -9.11 23.07 16.03
CA VAL A 474 -7.90 23.85 15.76
C VAL A 474 -8.11 24.67 14.49
N GLY A 475 -8.07 26.00 14.61
CA GLY A 475 -8.41 26.89 13.49
C GLY A 475 -9.85 26.65 13.03
N GLN A 476 -10.03 26.35 11.74
CA GLN A 476 -11.34 26.07 11.15
C GLN A 476 -11.70 24.57 11.12
N GLY A 477 -10.76 23.68 11.42
CA GLY A 477 -10.94 22.24 11.32
C GLY A 477 -11.02 21.54 12.67
N THR A 478 -10.98 20.21 12.62
CA THR A 478 -11.10 19.34 13.80
C THR A 478 -10.15 18.17 13.67
N VAL A 479 -9.48 17.82 14.77
CA VAL A 479 -8.72 16.58 14.89
C VAL A 479 -9.34 15.66 15.93
N TRP A 480 -9.39 14.37 15.61
CA TRP A 480 -9.85 13.29 16.46
C TRP A 480 -8.70 12.37 16.79
N TYR A 481 -8.65 11.87 18.03
CA TYR A 481 -7.67 10.88 18.45
C TYR A 481 -8.37 9.63 18.98
N VAL A 482 -7.97 8.45 18.50
CA VAL A 482 -8.47 7.14 18.94
C VAL A 482 -7.33 6.39 19.62
N SER A 483 -7.30 6.39 20.95
CA SER A 483 -6.16 5.89 21.74
C SER A 483 -6.17 4.36 21.95
N THR A 484 -6.86 3.61 21.09
CA THR A 484 -7.05 2.16 21.24
C THR A 484 -7.44 1.49 19.93
N ARG A 485 -7.34 0.15 19.87
CA ARG A 485 -7.70 -0.63 18.69
C ARG A 485 -9.21 -0.89 18.63
N LEU A 486 -9.92 -0.02 17.92
CA LEU A 486 -11.31 -0.24 17.52
C LEU A 486 -11.38 -0.92 16.15
N ASN A 487 -12.42 -1.74 15.94
CA ASN A 487 -12.66 -2.48 14.70
C ASN A 487 -14.14 -2.55 14.36
N GLY A 488 -14.44 -2.90 13.10
CA GLY A 488 -15.81 -3.20 12.68
C GLY A 488 -16.78 -2.06 12.97
N ARG A 489 -17.92 -2.42 13.57
CA ARG A 489 -18.96 -1.47 14.01
C ARG A 489 -18.43 -0.43 15.00
N ASP A 490 -17.49 -0.79 15.87
CA ASP A 490 -17.06 0.10 16.94
C ASP A 490 -16.21 1.26 16.40
N LEU A 491 -15.34 0.96 15.42
CA LEU A 491 -14.60 1.99 14.68
C LEU A 491 -15.53 2.83 13.78
N ASP A 492 -16.50 2.19 13.13
CA ASP A 492 -17.50 2.85 12.26
C ASP A 492 -18.26 3.96 13.01
N LEU A 493 -18.68 3.69 14.26
CA LEU A 493 -19.39 4.67 15.09
C LEU A 493 -18.55 5.92 15.34
N VAL A 494 -17.25 5.76 15.63
CA VAL A 494 -16.33 6.88 15.87
C VAL A 494 -16.08 7.66 14.57
N LEU A 495 -15.82 6.97 13.45
CA LEU A 495 -15.57 7.64 12.17
C LEU A 495 -16.79 8.41 11.66
N ARG A 496 -18.00 7.88 11.85
CA ARG A 496 -19.24 8.59 11.51
C ARG A 496 -19.42 9.85 12.35
N GLU A 497 -19.15 9.79 13.65
CA GLU A 497 -19.20 10.96 14.52
C GLU A 497 -18.13 12.00 14.15
N ALA A 498 -16.98 11.54 13.64
CA ALA A 498 -15.95 12.40 13.07
C ALA A 498 -16.31 12.98 11.68
N GLY A 499 -17.38 12.52 11.02
CA GLY A 499 -17.86 13.07 9.75
C GLY A 499 -17.72 12.15 8.53
N LEU A 500 -17.32 10.88 8.71
CA LEU A 500 -17.33 9.89 7.64
C LEU A 500 -18.77 9.47 7.34
N THR A 501 -19.43 10.25 6.49
CA THR A 501 -20.83 10.00 6.08
C THR A 501 -20.88 8.93 4.99
N ALA A 502 -21.78 7.95 5.13
CA ALA A 502 -22.01 6.98 4.06
C ALA A 502 -22.76 7.63 2.89
N ARG A 503 -22.58 7.13 1.67
CA ARG A 503 -23.48 7.47 0.57
C ARG A 503 -24.83 6.79 0.77
N ASP A 504 -25.91 7.56 0.68
CA ASP A 504 -27.27 7.07 0.97
C ASP A 504 -27.76 6.05 -0.07
N GLY A 505 -28.59 5.11 0.38
CA GLY A 505 -29.38 4.24 -0.49
C GLY A 505 -28.65 3.05 -1.13
N LEU A 506 -27.39 2.78 -0.77
CA LEU A 506 -26.63 1.65 -1.30
C LEU A 506 -26.51 0.51 -0.29
N PRO A 507 -26.80 -0.74 -0.69
CA PRO A 507 -26.52 -1.93 0.13
C PRO A 507 -25.02 -2.12 0.38
N ASP A 508 -24.68 -2.72 1.53
CA ASP A 508 -23.33 -3.21 1.79
C ASP A 508 -22.92 -4.24 0.72
N GLY A 509 -21.71 -4.13 0.21
CA GLY A 509 -21.23 -4.95 -0.91
C GLY A 509 -21.43 -4.33 -2.30
N VAL A 510 -22.07 -3.16 -2.43
CA VAL A 510 -22.15 -2.41 -3.69
C VAL A 510 -21.19 -1.23 -3.65
N GLU A 511 -20.32 -1.11 -4.65
CA GLU A 511 -19.40 0.01 -4.78
C GLU A 511 -19.66 0.84 -6.04
N LEU A 512 -19.54 2.16 -5.91
CA LEU A 512 -19.68 3.13 -6.99
C LEU A 512 -18.41 3.97 -7.08
N VAL A 513 -17.69 3.85 -8.19
CA VAL A 513 -16.47 4.61 -8.44
C VAL A 513 -16.66 5.48 -9.67
N ARG A 514 -16.21 6.73 -9.59
CA ARG A 514 -16.31 7.69 -10.67
C ARG A 514 -14.95 7.92 -11.31
N ARG A 515 -14.89 7.77 -12.63
CA ARG A 515 -13.78 8.25 -13.46
C ARG A 515 -14.23 9.45 -14.29
N VAL A 516 -13.31 10.38 -14.57
CA VAL A 516 -13.56 11.60 -15.34
C VAL A 516 -12.45 11.76 -16.36
N GLY A 517 -12.84 11.98 -17.62
CA GLY A 517 -11.96 12.43 -18.69
C GLY A 517 -12.40 13.78 -19.22
N ASP A 518 -11.73 14.27 -20.25
CA ASP A 518 -12.01 15.59 -20.84
C ASP A 518 -13.42 15.69 -21.43
N SER A 519 -13.98 14.58 -21.92
CA SER A 519 -15.24 14.55 -22.66
C SER A 519 -16.45 14.07 -21.87
N ALA A 520 -16.26 13.34 -20.76
CA ALA A 520 -17.37 12.77 -19.99
C ALA A 520 -16.93 12.27 -18.60
N SER A 521 -17.94 12.02 -17.76
CA SER A 521 -17.79 11.27 -16.51
C SER A 521 -18.37 9.86 -16.67
N TYR A 522 -17.70 8.90 -16.05
CA TYR A 522 -18.04 7.48 -16.08
C TYR A 522 -18.30 7.00 -14.65
N LEU A 523 -19.45 6.36 -14.45
CA LEU A 523 -19.79 5.65 -13.22
C LEU A 523 -19.54 4.16 -13.45
N ILE A 524 -18.65 3.56 -12.67
CA ILE A 524 -18.43 2.13 -12.63
C ILE A 524 -19.11 1.61 -11.36
N ALA A 525 -20.14 0.79 -11.55
CA ALA A 525 -20.92 0.20 -10.48
C ALA A 525 -20.62 -1.31 -10.41
N ILE A 526 -20.27 -1.79 -9.22
CA ILE A 526 -19.85 -3.19 -9.00
C ILE A 526 -20.68 -3.75 -7.84
N ASN A 527 -21.32 -4.89 -8.08
CA ASN A 527 -22.15 -5.57 -7.10
C ASN A 527 -21.47 -6.86 -6.65
N HIS A 528 -20.96 -6.86 -5.43
CA HIS A 528 -20.35 -8.02 -4.79
C HIS A 528 -21.37 -8.91 -4.07
N THR A 529 -22.65 -8.54 -4.09
CA THR A 529 -23.74 -9.26 -3.40
C THR A 529 -24.38 -10.33 -4.27
N ASP A 530 -25.26 -11.11 -3.65
CA ASP A 530 -26.06 -12.18 -4.26
C ASP A 530 -27.46 -11.72 -4.72
N ARG A 531 -27.72 -10.40 -4.71
CA ARG A 531 -29.02 -9.84 -5.08
C ARG A 531 -28.86 -8.70 -6.08
N ASP A 532 -29.86 -8.57 -6.94
CA ASP A 532 -29.94 -7.45 -7.88
C ASP A 532 -30.16 -6.14 -7.14
N VAL A 533 -29.53 -5.07 -7.61
CA VAL A 533 -29.61 -3.73 -7.04
C VAL A 533 -29.92 -2.71 -8.13
N GLU A 534 -30.61 -1.64 -7.76
CA GLU A 534 -30.90 -0.51 -8.62
C GLU A 534 -30.05 0.68 -8.19
N VAL A 535 -29.30 1.27 -9.12
CA VAL A 535 -28.46 2.44 -8.87
C VAL A 535 -29.07 3.65 -9.57
N ALA A 536 -29.32 4.73 -8.83
CA ALA A 536 -29.83 5.97 -9.41
C ALA A 536 -28.78 6.61 -10.32
N ALA A 537 -28.99 6.55 -11.64
CA ALA A 537 -28.06 7.09 -12.63
C ALA A 537 -28.75 7.31 -13.99
N SER A 538 -28.18 8.17 -14.84
CA SER A 538 -28.68 8.41 -16.20
C SER A 538 -27.52 8.59 -17.17
N GLY A 539 -27.66 8.04 -18.38
CA GLY A 539 -26.58 8.08 -19.38
C GLY A 539 -26.63 6.92 -20.36
N LYS A 540 -25.48 6.52 -20.89
CA LYS A 540 -25.32 5.36 -21.77
C LYS A 540 -24.53 4.27 -21.06
N GLU A 541 -25.10 3.07 -20.95
CA GLU A 541 -24.40 1.91 -20.40
C GLU A 541 -23.51 1.31 -21.48
N LEU A 542 -22.20 1.27 -21.23
CA LEU A 542 -21.19 1.00 -22.26
C LEU A 542 -21.04 -0.48 -22.59
N LEU A 543 -21.38 -1.40 -21.67
CA LEU A 543 -21.22 -2.85 -21.87
C LEU A 543 -22.34 -3.43 -22.74
N THR A 544 -23.53 -2.81 -22.70
CA THR A 544 -24.72 -3.21 -23.45
C THR A 544 -25.07 -2.23 -24.57
N GLY A 545 -24.56 -0.99 -24.51
CA GLY A 545 -24.91 0.10 -25.41
C GLY A 545 -26.27 0.74 -25.12
N ALA A 546 -27.01 0.26 -24.12
CA ALA A 546 -28.37 0.71 -23.83
C ALA A 546 -28.40 2.10 -23.15
N PRO A 547 -29.38 2.96 -23.47
CA PRO A 547 -29.63 4.16 -22.68
C PRO A 547 -30.18 3.78 -21.30
N CYS A 548 -29.83 4.56 -20.28
CA CYS A 548 -30.28 4.43 -18.91
C CYS A 548 -30.97 5.74 -18.48
N HIS A 549 -32.22 5.63 -18.01
CA HIS A 549 -33.07 6.76 -17.63
C HIS A 549 -33.45 6.65 -16.15
N GLY A 550 -32.71 7.33 -15.28
CA GLY A 550 -32.97 7.41 -13.84
C GLY A 550 -32.50 6.21 -13.02
N VAL A 551 -32.56 4.99 -13.56
CA VAL A 551 -32.21 3.76 -12.85
C VAL A 551 -31.34 2.84 -13.70
N LEU A 552 -30.18 2.46 -13.15
CA LEU A 552 -29.24 1.49 -13.70
C LEU A 552 -29.43 0.14 -12.98
N PRO A 553 -29.97 -0.89 -13.65
CA PRO A 553 -30.05 -2.22 -13.08
C PRO A 553 -28.65 -2.84 -12.98
N LEU A 554 -28.30 -3.29 -11.78
CA LEU A 554 -27.01 -3.88 -11.44
C LEU A 554 -27.23 -5.29 -10.86
N PRO A 555 -27.15 -6.34 -11.69
CA PRO A 555 -27.40 -7.71 -11.25
C PRO A 555 -26.43 -8.19 -10.17
N ALA A 556 -26.87 -9.19 -9.41
CA ALA A 556 -26.04 -9.91 -8.44
C ALA A 556 -24.72 -10.37 -9.06
N GLY A 557 -23.60 -10.07 -8.40
CA GLY A 557 -22.28 -10.49 -8.87
C GLY A 557 -21.87 -9.88 -10.22
N ASP A 558 -22.44 -8.76 -10.64
CA ASP A 558 -22.14 -8.16 -11.95
C ASP A 558 -21.57 -6.74 -11.84
N VAL A 559 -21.15 -6.20 -12.99
CA VAL A 559 -20.67 -4.81 -13.13
C VAL A 559 -21.40 -4.07 -14.24
N ARG A 560 -21.51 -2.76 -14.11
CA ARG A 560 -21.99 -1.84 -15.14
C ARG A 560 -21.06 -0.65 -15.27
N VAL A 561 -20.91 -0.16 -16.50
CA VAL A 561 -20.15 1.07 -16.78
C VAL A 561 -21.07 2.04 -17.48
N LEU A 562 -21.34 3.17 -16.86
CA LEU A 562 -22.24 4.18 -17.38
C LEU A 562 -21.46 5.45 -17.72
N ARG A 563 -21.50 5.87 -18.99
CA ARG A 563 -21.15 7.24 -19.37
C ARG A 563 -22.30 8.15 -18.98
N ALA A 564 -22.07 9.06 -18.05
CA ALA A 564 -23.09 9.98 -17.55
C ALA A 564 -23.61 10.89 -18.66
N ALA A 565 -24.90 11.25 -18.59
CA ALA A 565 -25.45 12.33 -19.42
C ALA A 565 -24.76 13.65 -19.06
N SER A 566 -24.31 14.38 -20.07
CA SER A 566 -23.72 15.72 -19.96
C SER A 566 -24.73 16.79 -19.59
#